data_AF-A0A0S2DN87-F1
#
_entry.id   AF-A0A0S2DN87-F1
#
_cell.length_a   1.000
_cell.length_b   1.000
_cell.length_c   1.000
_cell.angle_alpha   90.00
_cell.angle_beta   90.00
_cell.angle_gamma   90.00
#
_symmetry.space_group_name_H-M   'P 1'
#
loop_
_entity.id
_entity.type
_entity.pdbx_description
1 polymer ?
#
loop_
_entity_poly.entity_id
_entity_poly.type
_entity_poly.pdbx_seq_one_letter_code
_entity_poly.pdbx_strand_id
1 'polypeptide(L)'
;MFVLRPVDFETMWQFVTAVLARKPPGHVLGYLAAGPLEDMIACFGDYFIERIEHTARRDPAFRDLLHGVWKNATPDALWERVKAARGPEPECGDGLDVRPEP
;
A
#
# COMPACT_ATOMS: atom_id res chain seq x y z
N MET A 1 -23.99 -14.18 9.29
CA MET A 1 -23.10 -13.01 9.47
C MET A 1 -21.71 -13.54 9.75
N PHE A 2 -20.80 -13.47 8.78
CA PHE A 2 -19.41 -13.90 8.97
C PHE A 2 -18.67 -12.78 9.70
N VAL A 3 -18.22 -13.03 10.92
CA VAL A 3 -17.29 -12.13 11.61
C VAL A 3 -15.91 -12.49 11.09
N LEU A 4 -15.35 -11.65 10.21
CA LEU A 4 -13.94 -11.76 9.85
C LEU A 4 -13.13 -11.57 11.15
N ARG A 5 -12.22 -12.51 11.44
CA ARG A 5 -11.31 -12.33 12.57
C ARG A 5 -10.49 -11.06 12.32
N PRO A 6 -10.31 -10.19 13.33
CA PRO A 6 -9.40 -9.07 13.18
C PRO A 6 -8.01 -9.62 12.87
N VAL A 7 -7.48 -9.23 11.72
CA VAL A 7 -6.11 -9.52 11.31
C VAL A 7 -5.24 -8.42 11.91
N ASP A 8 -4.19 -8.80 12.64
CA ASP A 8 -3.24 -7.82 13.18
C ASP A 8 -2.32 -7.28 12.08
N PHE A 9 -1.67 -6.15 12.39
CA PHE A 9 -0.76 -5.49 11.45
C PHE A 9 0.35 -6.42 10.97
N GLU A 10 0.95 -7.21 11.86
CA GLU A 10 2.10 -8.05 11.50
C GLU A 10 1.70 -9.14 10.48
N THR A 11 0.52 -9.74 10.66
CA THR A 11 -0.03 -10.71 9.70
C THR A 11 -0.29 -10.05 8.34
N MET A 12 -0.86 -8.84 8.33
CA MET A 12 -1.13 -8.12 7.08
C MET A 12 0.18 -7.67 6.39
N TRP A 13 1.16 -7.22 7.17
CA TRP A 13 2.49 -6.88 6.68
C TRP A 13 3.20 -8.09 6.06
N GLN A 14 3.18 -9.22 6.75
CA GLN A 14 3.76 -10.47 6.25
C GLN A 14 3.05 -10.93 4.98
N PHE A 15 1.73 -10.78 4.90
CA PHE A 15 0.98 -11.08 3.69
C PHE A 15 1.42 -10.21 2.51
N VAL A 16 1.42 -8.88 2.67
CA VAL A 16 1.81 -7.93 1.60
C VAL A 16 3.23 -8.20 1.12
N THR A 17 4.17 -8.31 2.05
CA THR A 17 5.59 -8.55 1.70
C THR A 17 5.81 -9.93 1.07
N ALA A 18 5.11 -10.98 1.53
CA ALA A 18 5.22 -12.32 0.94
C ALA A 18 4.56 -12.42 -0.44
N VAL A 19 3.50 -11.66 -0.72
CA VAL A 19 2.91 -11.58 -2.06
C VAL A 19 3.84 -10.81 -2.98
N LEU A 20 4.33 -9.63 -2.56
CA LEU A 20 5.26 -8.82 -3.35
C LEU A 20 6.54 -9.59 -3.71
N ALA A 21 7.10 -10.36 -2.78
CA ALA A 21 8.29 -11.18 -2.99
C ALA A 21 8.12 -12.24 -4.11
N ARG A 22 6.87 -12.65 -4.40
CA ARG A 22 6.57 -13.59 -5.50
C ARG A 22 6.50 -12.92 -6.87
N LYS A 23 6.65 -11.58 -6.94
CA LYS A 23 6.61 -10.78 -8.18
C LYS A 23 5.39 -11.12 -9.06
N PRO A 24 4.17 -11.02 -8.52
CA PRO A 24 2.96 -11.34 -9.28
C PRO A 24 2.74 -10.31 -10.41
N PRO A 25 1.89 -10.63 -11.38
CA PRO A 25 1.58 -9.71 -12.48
C PRO A 25 0.95 -8.39 -11.97
N GLY A 26 1.10 -7.32 -12.74
CA GLY A 26 0.74 -5.95 -12.33
C GLY A 26 -0.69 -5.77 -11.82
N HIS A 27 -1.67 -6.48 -12.38
CA HIS A 27 -3.06 -6.42 -11.90
C HIS A 27 -3.21 -6.94 -10.45
N VAL A 28 -2.44 -7.98 -10.08
CA VAL A 28 -2.40 -8.48 -8.70
C VAL A 28 -1.75 -7.47 -7.77
N LEU A 29 -0.69 -6.77 -8.22
CA LEU A 29 -0.07 -5.69 -7.45
C LEU A 29 -1.05 -4.53 -7.25
N GLY A 30 -1.86 -4.19 -8.25
CA GLY A 30 -2.94 -3.20 -8.12
C GLY A 30 -3.95 -3.59 -7.05
N TYR A 31 -4.43 -4.85 -7.06
CA TYR A 31 -5.34 -5.35 -6.01
C TYR A 31 -4.69 -5.41 -4.63
N LEU A 32 -3.38 -5.70 -4.56
CA LEU A 32 -2.64 -5.73 -3.30
C LEU A 32 -2.49 -4.32 -2.71
N ALA A 33 -2.30 -3.32 -3.56
CA ALA A 33 -2.13 -1.93 -3.15
C ALA A 33 -3.46 -1.26 -2.72
N ALA A 34 -4.49 -1.34 -3.58
CA ALA A 34 -5.80 -0.71 -3.37
C ALA A 34 -6.73 -1.44 -2.36
N GLY A 35 -6.22 -2.49 -1.71
CA GLY A 35 -6.97 -3.22 -0.68
C GLY A 35 -6.09 -3.44 0.55
N PRO A 36 -5.37 -4.58 0.64
CA PRO A 36 -4.60 -4.93 1.83
C PRO A 36 -3.65 -3.84 2.34
N LEU A 37 -2.90 -3.19 1.45
CA LEU A 37 -1.93 -2.16 1.86
C LEU A 37 -2.62 -0.86 2.29
N GLU A 38 -3.68 -0.45 1.60
CA GLU A 38 -4.50 0.72 1.95
C GLU A 38 -5.20 0.56 3.30
N ASP A 39 -5.87 -0.57 3.51
CA ASP A 39 -6.54 -0.89 4.78
C ASP A 39 -5.53 -0.95 5.93
N MET A 40 -4.35 -1.51 5.68
CA MET A 40 -3.26 -1.54 6.66
C MET A 40 -2.82 -0.13 7.08
N ILE A 41 -2.68 0.78 6.12
CA ILE A 41 -2.30 2.18 6.39
C ILE A 41 -3.42 2.90 7.13
N ALA A 42 -4.67 2.73 6.72
CA ALA A 42 -5.81 3.39 7.34
C ALA A 42 -6.04 2.91 8.79
N CYS A 43 -5.88 1.61 9.06
CA CYS A 43 -6.15 1.04 10.39
C CYS A 43 -4.96 1.13 11.36
N PHE A 44 -3.72 1.10 10.85
CA PHE A 44 -2.53 0.93 11.70
C PHE A 44 -1.40 1.91 11.40
N GLY A 45 -1.57 2.84 10.46
CA GLY A 45 -0.46 3.64 9.95
C GLY A 45 0.23 4.52 11.01
N ASP A 46 -0.49 4.98 12.05
CA ASP A 46 0.11 5.75 13.14
C ASP A 46 1.23 5.00 13.88
N TYR A 47 1.12 3.67 13.98
CA TYR A 47 2.11 2.85 14.69
C TYR A 47 3.26 2.38 13.80
N PHE A 48 3.07 2.36 12.47
CA PHE A 48 3.97 1.65 11.55
C PHE A 48 4.45 2.46 10.34
N ILE A 49 4.12 3.74 10.27
CA ILE A 49 4.58 4.62 9.20
C ILE A 49 6.11 4.64 9.04
N GLU A 50 6.86 4.59 10.14
CA GLU A 50 8.33 4.52 10.09
C GLU A 50 8.83 3.26 9.37
N ARG A 51 8.13 2.13 9.56
CA ARG A 51 8.45 0.86 8.87
C ARG A 51 8.14 0.95 7.39
N ILE A 52 7.03 1.59 7.01
CA ILE A 52 6.66 1.84 5.61
C ILE A 52 7.75 2.70 4.94
N GLU A 53 8.12 3.82 5.56
CA GLU A 53 9.17 4.71 5.06
C GLU A 53 10.53 4.02 4.96
N HIS A 54 10.89 3.19 5.95
CA HIS A 54 12.14 2.44 5.93
C HIS A 54 12.16 1.38 4.81
N THR A 55 11.04 0.69 4.60
CA THR A 55 10.92 -0.36 3.58
C THR A 55 10.93 0.24 2.19
N ALA A 56 10.18 1.31 1.94
CA ALA A 56 10.16 2.02 0.65
C ALA A 56 11.55 2.56 0.25
N ARG A 57 12.38 2.95 1.22
CA ARG A 57 13.78 3.36 0.96
C ARG A 57 14.69 2.21 0.54
N ARG A 58 14.39 0.98 0.94
CA ARG A 58 15.26 -0.19 0.75
C ARG A 58 14.78 -1.13 -0.34
N ASP A 59 13.48 -1.13 -0.61
CA ASP A 59 12.83 -2.01 -1.57
C ASP A 59 12.11 -1.17 -2.63
N PRO A 60 12.71 -0.99 -3.82
CA PRO A 60 12.08 -0.27 -4.92
C PRO A 60 10.74 -0.88 -5.33
N ALA A 61 10.55 -2.20 -5.27
CA ALA A 61 9.29 -2.83 -5.64
C ALA A 61 8.18 -2.50 -4.63
N PHE A 62 8.53 -2.39 -3.35
CA PHE A 62 7.57 -1.94 -2.33
C PHE A 62 7.24 -0.46 -2.50
N ARG A 63 8.23 0.37 -2.85
CA ARG A 63 8.00 1.77 -3.20
C ARG A 63 7.05 1.90 -4.39
N ASP A 64 7.26 1.12 -5.44
CA ASP A 64 6.39 1.10 -6.62
C ASP A 64 4.98 0.63 -6.26
N LEU A 65 4.84 -0.33 -5.36
CA LEU A 65 3.54 -0.78 -4.84
C LEU A 65 2.77 0.34 -4.12
N LEU A 66 3.45 1.26 -3.43
CA LEU A 66 2.80 2.39 -2.75
C LEU A 66 2.14 3.39 -3.71
N HIS A 67 2.49 3.38 -5.01
CA HIS A 67 1.79 4.19 -6.02
C HIS A 67 0.38 3.68 -6.30
N GLY A 68 0.10 2.40 -6.04
CA GLY A 68 -1.25 1.83 -6.20
C GLY A 68 -2.15 2.03 -4.98
N VAL A 69 -1.68 2.69 -3.91
CA VAL A 69 -2.44 2.93 -2.68
C VAL A 69 -3.24 4.22 -2.80
N TRP A 70 -4.48 4.21 -2.34
CA TRP A 70 -5.39 5.34 -2.36
C TRP A 70 -5.59 5.89 -0.95
N LYS A 71 -5.96 7.17 -0.86
CA LYS A 71 -6.29 7.78 0.41
C LYS A 71 -7.74 7.48 0.75
N ASN A 72 -7.95 6.61 1.74
CA ASN A 72 -9.26 6.36 2.35
C ASN A 72 -9.38 7.09 3.69
N ALA A 73 -9.62 6.38 4.80
CA ALA A 73 -9.77 6.94 6.14
C ALA A 73 -8.44 7.37 6.79
N THR A 74 -7.34 7.33 6.04
CA THR A 74 -6.00 7.72 6.48
C THR A 74 -5.94 9.23 6.78
N PRO A 75 -5.54 9.65 8.00
CA PRO A 75 -5.37 11.06 8.34
C PRO A 75 -4.40 11.78 7.42
N ASP A 76 -4.65 13.07 7.14
CA ASP A 76 -3.86 13.88 6.20
C ASP A 76 -2.36 13.86 6.52
N ALA A 77 -2.00 14.04 7.79
CA ALA A 77 -0.60 14.05 8.24
C ALA A 77 0.12 12.72 7.94
N LEU A 78 -0.59 11.60 8.08
CA LEU A 78 -0.07 10.28 7.77
C LEU A 78 0.01 10.07 6.25
N TRP A 79 -0.99 10.53 5.51
CA TRP A 79 -1.02 10.45 4.05
C TRP A 79 0.13 11.22 3.39
N GLU A 80 0.48 12.41 3.90
CA GLU A 80 1.65 13.15 3.40
C GLU A 80 2.95 12.36 3.55
N ARG A 81 3.09 11.60 4.65
CA ARG A 81 4.26 10.73 4.86
C ARG A 81 4.27 9.55 3.89
N VAL A 82 3.12 8.95 3.60
CA VAL A 82 3.00 7.88 2.59
C VAL A 82 3.37 8.41 1.20
N LYS A 83 2.91 9.61 0.82
CA LYS A 83 3.30 10.26 -0.43
C LYS A 83 4.80 10.54 -0.50
N ALA A 84 5.40 11.00 0.61
CA ALA A 84 6.84 11.19 0.67
C ALA A 84 7.61 9.86 0.54
N ALA A 85 7.10 8.78 1.12
CA ALA A 85 7.72 7.45 1.05
C ALA A 85 7.68 6.83 -0.35
N ARG A 86 6.56 6.98 -1.08
CA ARG A 86 6.46 6.50 -2.47
C ARG A 86 7.28 7.34 -3.45
N GLY A 87 7.40 8.64 -3.18
CA GLY A 87 8.14 9.57 -4.04
C GLY A 87 7.25 10.16 -5.14
N PRO A 88 7.85 10.86 -6.13
CA PRO A 88 7.09 11.44 -7.23
C PRO A 88 6.40 10.35 -8.05
N GLU A 89 5.22 10.66 -8.59
CA GLU A 89 4.53 9.76 -9.50
C GLU A 89 5.48 9.35 -10.64
N PRO A 90 5.60 8.04 -10.94
CA PRO A 90 6.41 7.61 -12.07
C PRO A 90 5.93 8.33 -13.32
N GLU A 91 6.87 8.80 -14.16
CA GLU A 91 6.53 9.37 -15.46
C GLU A 91 5.63 8.37 -16.19
N CYS A 92 4.43 8.83 -16.56
CA CYS A 92 3.31 8.03 -17.08
C CYS A 92 3.81 6.88 -17.99
N GLY A 93 3.87 5.68 -17.42
CA GLY A 93 4.17 4.43 -18.11
C GLY A 93 2.92 3.57 -18.11
N ASP A 94 2.29 3.44 -19.28
CA ASP A 94 1.45 2.31 -19.68
C ASP A 94 0.15 2.01 -18.91
N GLY A 95 -0.51 3.02 -18.32
CA GLY A 95 -1.98 3.01 -18.19
C GLY A 95 -2.61 2.18 -17.07
N LEU A 96 -2.08 2.23 -15.85
CA LEU A 96 -2.77 1.72 -14.65
C LEU A 96 -3.62 2.77 -13.90
N ASP A 97 -3.73 3.99 -14.44
CA ASP A 97 -4.59 5.06 -13.89
C ASP A 97 -6.06 4.90 -14.34
N VAL A 98 -6.68 3.78 -13.96
CA VAL A 98 -8.14 3.60 -14.14
C VAL A 98 -8.81 3.75 -12.79
N ARG A 99 -9.28 4.97 -12.51
CA ARG A 99 -10.28 5.25 -11.48
C ARG A 99 -11.56 4.45 -11.79
N PRO A 100 -12.16 3.75 -10.83
CA PRO A 100 -13.61 3.62 -10.83
C PRO A 100 -14.20 4.98 -10.40
N GLU A 101 -14.91 5.63 -11.31
CA GLU A 101 -15.72 6.82 -11.04
C GLU A 101 -16.79 6.53 -9.94
N PRO A 102 -17.21 7.55 -9.17
CA PRO A 102 -18.08 7.40 -8.00
C PRO A 102 -19.49 6.87 -8.28
#